data_AF-A0A314XEP0-F1
#
_entry.id   AF-A0A314XEP0-F1
#
_cell.length_a   1.000
_cell.length_b   1.000
_cell.length_c   1.000
_cell.angle_alpha   90.00
_cell.angle_beta   90.00
_cell.angle_gamma   90.00
#
_symmetry.space_group_name_H-M   'P 1'
#
loop_
_entity.id
_entity.type
_entity.pdbx_description
1 polymer ?
#
loop_
_entity_poly.entity_id
_entity_poly.type
_entity_poly.pdbx_seq_one_letter_code
_entity_poly.pdbx_strand_id
1 'polypeptide(L)'
;MDTMRSLYDAEHRRCPICWKDVDFEQIISVSSCSHYFHWVCNKQYEKHQSMKLKDVIKCPICRHSYPYGSTTEYVFTTPPEQPLRFLTPRPSNPEPGLRRRPAARIIQDPWSM
;
A
#
# COMPACT_ATOMS: atom_id res chain seq x y z
N MET A 1 -2.24 1.42 28.24
CA MET A 1 -1.46 0.16 28.25
C MET A 1 -1.12 -0.12 26.80
N ASP A 2 -0.09 0.53 26.25
CA ASP A 2 0.20 0.47 24.80
C ASP A 2 1.71 0.44 24.51
N THR A 3 2.51 -0.04 25.46
CA THR A 3 3.97 -0.09 25.32
C THR A 3 4.40 -1.06 24.21
N MET A 4 3.74 -2.22 24.06
CA MET A 4 4.08 -3.15 22.97
C MET A 4 3.81 -2.55 21.58
N ARG A 5 2.66 -1.91 21.36
CA ARG A 5 2.33 -1.33 20.06
C ARG A 5 3.26 -0.17 19.69
N SER A 6 3.61 0.67 20.67
CA SER A 6 4.59 1.74 20.51
C SER A 6 6.00 1.22 20.17
N LEU A 7 6.41 0.06 20.68
CA LEU A 7 7.71 -0.54 20.37
C LEU A 7 7.70 -1.20 18.98
N TYR A 8 6.63 -1.89 18.61
CA TYR A 8 6.45 -2.44 17.26
C TYR A 8 6.44 -1.34 16.20
N ASP A 9 5.72 -0.23 16.42
CA ASP A 9 5.70 0.91 15.48
C ASP A 9 7.06 1.62 15.40
N ALA A 10 7.87 1.60 16.46
CA ALA A 10 9.22 2.15 16.46
C ALA A 10 10.23 1.24 15.73
N GLU A 11 10.11 -0.08 15.91
CA GLU A 11 10.98 -1.07 15.24
C GLU A 11 10.74 -1.11 13.72
N HIS A 12 9.48 -0.96 13.28
CA HIS A 12 9.11 -0.90 11.86
C HIS A 12 9.39 0.45 11.19
N ARG A 13 9.88 1.44 11.96
CA ARG A 13 10.32 2.74 11.45
C ARG A 13 11.83 2.86 11.34
N ARG A 14 12.61 1.82 11.62
CA ARG A 14 14.07 1.87 11.49
C ARG A 14 14.53 1.41 10.12
N CYS A 15 15.41 2.19 9.51
CA CYS A 15 16.10 1.77 8.31
C CYS A 15 17.11 0.65 8.66
N PRO A 16 16.98 -0.56 8.11
CA PRO A 16 17.84 -1.70 8.46
C PRO A 16 19.27 -1.59 7.91
N ILE A 17 19.58 -0.56 7.12
CA ILE A 17 20.92 -0.29 6.60
C ILE A 17 21.73 0.54 7.60
N CYS A 18 21.14 1.59 8.15
CA CYS A 18 21.84 2.55 9.02
C CYS A 18 21.37 2.53 10.49
N TRP A 19 20.31 1.76 10.79
CA TRP A 19 19.70 1.60 12.11
C TRP A 19 19.14 2.89 12.73
N LYS A 20 18.94 3.92 11.91
CA LYS A 20 18.28 5.17 12.30
C LYS A 20 16.81 5.13 11.96
N ASP A 21 16.02 5.89 12.72
CA ASP A 21 14.60 6.06 12.46
C ASP A 21 14.39 6.77 11.11
N VAL A 22 13.27 6.42 10.47
CA VAL A 22 12.74 7.05 9.27
C VAL A 22 11.69 8.04 9.75
N ASP A 23 12.04 9.33 9.70
CA ASP A 23 11.18 10.41 10.17
C ASP A 23 10.26 10.94 9.06
N PHE A 24 9.32 11.79 9.45
CA PHE A 24 8.46 12.56 8.54
C PHE A 24 9.29 13.38 7.56
N GLU A 25 8.76 13.59 6.36
CA GLU A 25 9.40 14.35 5.27
C GLU A 25 10.67 13.72 4.68
N GLN A 26 11.16 12.61 5.22
CA GLN A 26 12.27 11.87 4.63
C GLN A 26 11.81 11.10 3.39
N ILE A 27 12.62 11.16 2.33
CA ILE A 27 12.45 10.31 1.15
C ILE A 27 12.87 8.89 1.54
N ILE A 28 11.93 7.96 1.39
CA ILE A 28 12.18 6.54 1.51
C ILE A 28 12.25 5.87 0.14
N SER A 29 13.01 4.80 0.09
CA SER A 29 13.05 3.88 -1.03
C SER A 29 12.27 2.62 -0.68
N VAL A 30 11.36 2.23 -1.56
CA VAL A 30 10.61 0.97 -1.46
C VAL A 30 11.12 0.00 -2.50
N SER A 31 11.60 -1.14 -2.04
CA SER A 31 12.01 -2.25 -2.92
C SER A 31 10.80 -2.98 -3.52
N SER A 32 11.00 -3.77 -4.57
CA SER A 32 9.93 -4.56 -5.21
C SER A 32 9.26 -5.58 -4.27
N CYS A 33 9.93 -5.92 -3.18
CA CYS A 33 9.43 -6.81 -2.12
C CYS A 33 8.78 -6.04 -0.95
N SER A 34 8.39 -4.79 -1.17
CA SER A 34 7.68 -3.93 -0.20
C SER A 34 8.43 -3.63 1.10
N HIS A 35 9.76 -3.76 1.10
CA HIS A 35 10.60 -3.31 2.22
C HIS A 35 11.10 -1.88 2.01
N TYR A 36 11.15 -1.13 3.10
CA TYR A 36 11.42 0.30 3.13
C TYR A 36 12.82 0.60 3.70
N PHE A 37 13.46 1.62 3.15
CA PHE A 37 14.79 2.10 3.56
C PHE A 37 14.85 3.62 3.38
N HIS A 38 15.79 4.32 4.02
CA HIS A 38 16.12 5.68 3.58
C HIS A 38 16.58 5.66 2.12
N TRP A 39 16.14 6.65 1.33
CA TRP A 39 16.54 6.78 -0.08
C TRP A 39 18.06 6.72 -0.29
N VAL A 40 18.79 7.55 0.48
CA VAL A 40 20.25 7.66 0.40
C VAL A 40 20.92 6.33 0.77
N CYS A 41 20.43 5.65 1.81
CA CYS A 41 20.96 4.37 2.24
C CYS A 41 20.77 3.29 1.18
N ASN A 42 19.57 3.20 0.61
CA ASN A 42 19.32 2.20 -0.44
C ASN A 42 20.15 2.49 -1.70
N LYS A 43 20.30 3.77 -2.10
CA LYS A 43 21.15 4.13 -3.25
C LYS A 43 22.61 3.73 -3.09
N GLN A 44 23.19 3.96 -1.91
CA GLN A 44 24.55 3.53 -1.61
C GLN A 44 24.67 2.00 -1.62
N TYR A 45 23.68 1.31 -1.04
CA TYR A 45 23.61 -0.14 -1.03
C TYR A 45 23.54 -0.73 -2.45
N GLU A 46 22.61 -0.24 -3.27
CA GLU A 46 22.46 -0.66 -4.68
C GLU A 46 23.78 -0.48 -5.44
N LYS A 47 24.43 0.68 -5.30
CA LYS A 47 25.72 0.98 -5.94
C LYS A 47 26.83 0.02 -5.49
N HIS A 48 26.90 -0.30 -4.20
CA HIS A 48 27.88 -1.26 -3.67
C HIS A 48 27.63 -2.69 -4.14
N GLN A 49 26.36 -3.09 -4.30
CA GLN A 49 26.02 -4.43 -4.80
C GLN A 49 26.28 -4.54 -6.31
N SER A 50 25.97 -3.50 -7.11
CA SER A 50 26.18 -3.52 -8.56
C SER A 50 27.67 -3.53 -8.96
N MET A 51 28.56 -2.96 -8.13
CA MET A 51 30.01 -3.05 -8.32
C MET A 51 30.55 -4.50 -8.37
N LYS A 52 29.78 -5.49 -7.91
CA LYS A 52 30.12 -6.92 -8.00
C LYS A 52 29.74 -7.57 -9.34
N LEU A 53 29.57 -6.77 -10.41
CA LEU A 53 29.25 -7.20 -11.78
C LEU A 53 27.92 -7.96 -11.90
N LYS A 54 26.93 -7.61 -11.07
CA LYS A 54 25.59 -8.16 -11.14
C LYS A 54 24.60 -7.01 -11.11
N ASP A 55 23.84 -6.83 -12.18
CA ASP A 55 22.67 -5.93 -12.23
C ASP A 55 21.50 -6.40 -11.35
N VAL A 56 21.77 -7.37 -10.46
CA VAL A 56 20.83 -8.01 -9.56
C VAL A 56 21.19 -7.62 -8.14
N ILE A 57 20.29 -6.88 -7.51
CA ILE A 57 20.37 -6.45 -6.12
C ILE A 57 19.56 -7.41 -5.25
N LYS A 58 20.08 -7.75 -4.07
CA LYS A 58 19.33 -8.54 -3.08
C LYS A 58 18.84 -7.62 -1.97
N CYS A 59 17.55 -7.71 -1.64
CA CYS A 59 16.99 -6.97 -0.51
C CYS A 59 17.72 -7.30 0.81
N PRO A 60 18.16 -6.30 1.61
CA PRO A 60 18.78 -6.52 2.92
C PRO A 60 17.90 -7.30 3.91
N ILE A 61 16.58 -7.23 3.77
CA ILE A 61 15.62 -7.85 4.71
C ILE A 61 15.30 -9.29 4.28
N CYS A 62 14.65 -9.47 3.12
CA CYS A 62 14.14 -10.77 2.69
C CYS A 62 14.99 -11.47 1.62
N ARG A 63 16.07 -10.84 1.15
CA ARG A 63 16.97 -11.36 0.09
C ARG A 63 16.32 -11.57 -1.29
N HIS A 64 15.10 -11.06 -1.51
CA HIS A 64 14.48 -11.04 -2.83
C HIS A 64 15.37 -10.29 -3.83
N SER A 65 15.52 -10.85 -5.02
CA SER A 65 16.35 -10.31 -6.09
C SER A 65 15.55 -9.35 -6.95
N TYR A 66 16.09 -8.17 -7.22
CA TYR A 66 15.47 -7.16 -8.10
C TYR A 66 16.54 -6.44 -8.93
N PRO A 67 16.18 -5.88 -10.10
CA PRO A 67 17.13 -5.18 -10.95
C PRO A 67 17.60 -3.86 -10.32
N TYR A 68 18.85 -3.47 -10.55
CA TYR A 68 19.39 -2.19 -10.07
C TYR A 68 18.49 -1.00 -10.46
N GLY A 69 18.16 -0.14 -9.51
CA GLY A 69 17.36 1.05 -9.76
C GLY A 69 15.86 0.80 -9.91
N SER A 70 15.37 -0.42 -9.62
CA SER A 70 13.94 -0.74 -9.68
C SER A 70 13.16 -0.36 -8.42
N THR A 71 13.76 0.38 -7.50
CA THR A 71 13.09 0.85 -6.28
C THR A 71 12.34 2.14 -6.52
N THR A 72 11.20 2.31 -5.85
CA THR A 72 10.37 3.52 -5.97
C THR A 72 10.69 4.50 -4.84
N GLU A 73 10.74 5.78 -5.17
CA GLU A 73 10.81 6.87 -4.20
C GLU A 73 9.42 7.13 -3.61
N TYR A 74 9.35 7.28 -2.29
CA TYR A 74 8.12 7.65 -1.59
C TYR A 74 8.44 8.64 -0.48
N VAL A 75 7.54 9.59 -0.24
CA VAL A 75 7.66 10.59 0.83
C VAL A 75 6.50 10.39 1.79
N PHE A 76 6.80 10.22 3.08
CA PHE A 76 5.78 10.25 4.11
C PHE A 76 5.31 11.68 4.31
N THR A 77 4.21 12.05 3.66
CA THR A 77 3.59 13.38 3.73
C THR A 77 2.55 13.52 4.85
N THR A 78 2.24 12.44 5.58
CA THR A 78 1.24 12.46 6.66
C THR A 78 1.89 12.36 8.04
N PRO A 79 1.64 13.32 8.96
CA PRO A 79 1.95 13.18 10.39
C PRO A 79 1.27 11.94 11.01
N PRO A 80 1.81 11.34 12.08
CA PRO A 80 1.34 10.08 12.64
C PRO A 80 0.08 10.21 13.51
N GLU A 81 -0.63 11.34 13.49
CA GLU A 81 -1.82 11.53 14.34
C GLU A 81 -3.11 10.92 13.77
N GLN A 82 -3.04 10.18 12.68
CA GLN A 82 -4.18 9.38 12.25
C GLN A 82 -3.89 7.91 12.51
N PRO A 83 -4.54 7.27 13.52
CA PRO A 83 -4.52 5.82 13.59
C PRO A 83 -4.98 5.31 12.23
N LEU A 84 -4.24 4.34 11.68
CA LEU A 84 -4.61 3.59 10.49
C LEU A 84 -6.02 3.04 10.69
N ARG A 85 -7.03 3.83 10.32
CA ARG A 85 -8.41 3.37 10.26
C ARG A 85 -8.38 2.48 9.04
N PHE A 86 -8.28 1.17 9.27
CA PHE A 86 -8.67 0.19 8.28
C PHE A 86 -10.05 0.64 7.81
N LEU A 87 -10.11 1.21 6.60
CA LEU A 87 -11.37 1.34 5.90
C LEU A 87 -11.78 -0.11 5.69
N THR A 88 -12.58 -0.65 6.61
CA THR A 88 -13.29 -1.90 6.39
C THR A 88 -13.93 -1.75 5.02
N PRO A 89 -13.69 -2.67 4.07
CA PRO A 89 -14.38 -2.64 2.79
C PRO A 89 -15.87 -2.47 3.07
N ARG A 90 -16.45 -1.37 2.58
CA ARG A 90 -17.89 -1.15 2.68
C ARG A 90 -18.56 -2.39 2.10
N PRO A 91 -19.38 -3.14 2.86
CA PRO A 91 -20.10 -4.25 2.28
C PRO A 91 -21.01 -3.66 1.20
N SER A 92 -20.70 -3.94 -0.07
CA SER A 92 -21.53 -3.63 -1.20
C SER A 92 -22.68 -4.63 -1.21
N ASN A 93 -23.68 -4.43 -0.35
CA ASN A 93 -24.95 -5.11 -0.54
C ASN A 93 -26.11 -4.29 0.04
N PRO A 94 -26.80 -3.48 -0.78
CA PRO A 94 -28.18 -3.14 -0.53
C PRO A 94 -29.08 -4.30 -0.98
N GLU A 95 -30.00 -4.66 -0.10
CA GLU A 95 -30.90 -5.82 -0.10
C GLU A 95 -31.69 -6.03 -1.41
N PRO A 96 -32.10 -7.28 -1.74
CA PRO A 96 -32.90 -7.55 -2.92
C PRO A 96 -34.30 -6.92 -2.80
N GLY A 97 -34.51 -5.86 -3.59
CA GLY A 97 -35.77 -5.14 -3.66
C GLY A 97 -36.94 -6.04 -4.05
N LEU A 98 -37.91 -6.14 -3.14
CA LEU A 98 -39.20 -6.77 -3.35
C LEU A 98 -39.97 -6.00 -4.45
N ARG A 99 -39.87 -6.43 -5.71
CA ARG A 99 -40.65 -5.85 -6.82
C ARG A 99 -42.13 -6.15 -6.61
N ARG A 100 -42.91 -5.15 -6.16
CA ARG A 100 -44.36 -5.17 -6.28
C ARG A 100 -44.74 -4.85 -7.74
N ARG A 101 -45.41 -5.78 -8.42
CA ARG A 101 -46.08 -5.54 -9.71
C ARG A 101 -47.34 -4.70 -9.49
N PRO A 102 -47.59 -3.65 -10.29
CA PRO A 102 -48.95 -3.17 -10.51
C PRO A 102 -49.57 -3.80 -11.76
N ALA A 103 -50.89 -3.95 -11.72
CA ALA A 103 -51.74 -4.73 -12.59
C ALA A 103 -51.79 -4.28 -14.06
N ALA A 104 -52.11 -5.24 -14.94
CA ALA A 104 -52.33 -5.06 -16.37
C ALA A 104 -53.41 -4.00 -16.65
N ARG A 105 -53.11 -3.02 -17.51
CA ARG A 105 -54.13 -2.21 -18.18
C ARG A 105 -54.54 -2.90 -19.46
N ILE A 106 -55.81 -3.25 -19.53
CA ILE A 106 -56.52 -3.70 -20.73
C ILE A 106 -56.53 -2.52 -21.71
N ILE A 107 -56.03 -2.74 -22.92
CA ILE A 107 -56.15 -1.82 -24.04
C ILE A 107 -57.51 -2.15 -24.70
N GLN A 108 -58.43 -1.19 -24.71
CA GLN A 108 -59.61 -1.24 -25.58
C GLN A 108 -59.22 -0.63 -26.94
N ASP A 109 -59.34 -1.41 -28.00
CA ASP A 109 -59.05 -1.01 -29.38
C ASP A 109 -60.34 -0.48 -30.04
N PRO A 110 -60.38 0.77 -30.54
CA PRO A 110 -61.61 1.37 -31.08
C PRO A 110 -61.88 1.11 -32.57
N TRP A 111 -61.15 0.23 -33.27
CA TRP A 111 -61.36 -0.03 -34.71
C TRP A 111 -61.71 -1.49 -35.03
N SER A 112 -62.73 -2.04 -34.38
CA SER A 112 -63.47 -3.19 -34.89
C SER A 112 -64.73 -2.73 -35.63
N MET A 113 -64.60 -2.47 -36.92
CA MET A 113 -65.56 -2.76 -38.00
C MET A 113 -64.93 -2.45 -39.35
#